data_AF-B2VHM2-F1
#
_entry.id   AF-B2VHM2-F1
#
_cell.length_a   1.000
_cell.length_b   1.000
_cell.length_c   1.000
_cell.angle_alpha   90.00
_cell.angle_beta   90.00
_cell.angle_gamma   90.00
#
_symmetry.space_group_name_H-M   'P 1'
#
loop_
_entity.id
_entity.type
_entity.pdbx_description
1 polymer ?
#
loop_
_entity_poly.entity_id
_entity_poly.type
_entity_poly.pdbx_seq_one_letter_code
_entity_poly.pdbx_strand_id
1 'polypeptide(L)'
;MRSKIVLILKVATSLHWVQERNMTSKTYTSRQGKILRQWFEEYVLSEYQGRVLAVDRQVARHCARLHVPDKRSLNDSLIAATAFINGMTVVTRNIADFTHMDIPLLNPWADV
;
A
#
# COMPACT_ATOMS: atom_id res chain seq x y z
N MET A 1 -19.25 -14.97 -8.60
CA MET A 1 -17.85 -15.32 -8.34
C MET A 1 -17.11 -14.03 -8.00
N ARG A 2 -17.06 -13.65 -6.72
CA ARG A 2 -16.47 -12.36 -6.29
C ARG A 2 -14.95 -12.48 -6.38
N SER A 3 -14.39 -12.08 -7.51
CA SER A 3 -12.94 -12.05 -7.75
C SER A 3 -12.28 -11.36 -6.57
N LYS A 4 -11.30 -12.03 -5.95
CA LYS A 4 -10.50 -11.54 -4.82
C LYS A 4 -9.56 -10.43 -5.30
N ILE A 5 -10.11 -9.30 -5.75
CA ILE A 5 -9.37 -8.11 -6.13
C ILE A 5 -9.25 -7.28 -4.86
N VAL A 6 -8.08 -7.28 -4.23
CA VAL A 6 -7.77 -6.22 -3.26
C VAL A 6 -6.92 -5.19 -3.98
N LEU A 7 -7.54 -4.04 -4.17
CA LEU A 7 -6.85 -2.80 -4.43
C LEU A 7 -5.97 -2.53 -3.19
N ILE A 8 -4.69 -2.92 -3.22
CA ILE A 8 -3.73 -2.41 -2.23
C ILE A 8 -3.43 -0.97 -2.66
N LEU A 9 -4.40 -0.10 -2.40
CA LEU A 9 -4.18 1.33 -2.44
C LEU A 9 -3.02 1.58 -1.47
N LYS A 10 -2.01 2.33 -1.90
CA LYS A 10 -0.80 2.74 -1.15
C LYS A 10 -1.09 3.52 0.15
N VAL A 11 -2.32 3.45 0.63
CA VAL A 11 -2.95 4.31 1.61
C VAL A 11 -2.53 3.94 3.02
N ALA A 12 -2.37 2.66 3.38
CA ALA A 12 -2.02 2.30 4.76
C ALA A 12 -0.57 2.70 5.13
N THR A 13 0.39 2.51 4.23
CA THR A 13 1.79 2.91 4.49
C THR A 13 2.01 4.40 4.24
N SER A 14 1.41 5.01 3.21
CA SER A 14 1.50 6.46 3.04
C SER A 14 0.82 7.22 4.16
N LEU A 15 -0.28 6.74 4.78
CA LEU A 15 -0.93 7.48 5.85
C LEU A 15 -0.34 7.25 7.22
N HIS A 16 0.18 6.06 7.55
CA HIS A 16 0.94 5.93 8.80
C HIS A 16 2.24 6.77 8.74
N TRP A 17 2.91 6.80 7.59
CA TRP A 17 4.10 7.65 7.37
C TRP A 17 3.77 9.14 7.20
N VAL A 18 2.62 9.52 6.64
CA VAL A 18 2.14 10.92 6.62
C VAL A 18 1.68 11.37 8.00
N GLN A 19 1.08 10.49 8.81
CA GLN A 19 0.68 10.79 10.19
C GLN A 19 1.92 11.08 11.05
N GLU A 20 2.96 10.24 10.98
CA GLU A 20 4.18 10.40 11.78
C GLU A 20 5.09 11.52 11.27
N ARG A 21 5.21 11.73 9.95
CA ARG A 21 5.97 12.87 9.40
C ARG A 21 5.34 14.23 9.71
N ASN A 22 4.01 14.29 9.87
CA ASN A 22 3.31 15.51 10.27
C ASN A 22 3.52 15.89 11.73
N MET A 23 4.08 15.01 12.59
CA MET A 23 4.44 15.40 13.96
C MET A 23 5.76 16.18 14.03
N THR A 24 6.62 16.09 13.01
CA THR A 24 7.95 16.72 12.98
C THR A 24 8.11 17.80 11.90
N SER A 25 7.29 17.80 10.85
CA SER A 25 7.28 18.86 9.83
C SER A 25 6.22 19.92 10.14
N LYS A 26 6.68 21.13 10.43
CA LYS A 26 5.94 22.36 10.71
C LYS A 26 5.14 22.90 9.50
N THR A 27 4.41 22.07 8.75
CA THR A 27 3.83 22.49 7.46
C THR A 27 2.52 21.82 7.01
N TYR A 28 1.59 21.40 7.89
CA TYR A 28 0.21 21.05 7.46
C TYR A 28 -0.89 21.48 8.45
N THR A 29 -0.75 22.68 9.02
CA THR A 29 -1.79 23.37 9.82
C THR A 29 -2.74 24.20 8.95
N SER A 30 -2.90 23.88 7.66
CA SER A 30 -3.80 24.59 6.76
C SER A 30 -5.20 23.94 6.73
N ARG A 31 -6.23 24.74 6.38
CA ARG A 31 -7.62 24.27 6.15
C ARG A 31 -7.67 23.06 5.20
N GLN A 32 -6.81 23.04 4.18
CA GLN A 32 -6.71 21.95 3.21
C GLN A 32 -6.28 20.63 3.85
N GLY A 33 -5.32 20.65 4.78
CA GLY A 33 -4.89 19.45 5.50
C GLY A 33 -5.99 18.85 6.38
N LYS A 34 -6.86 19.69 6.96
CA LYS A 34 -8.03 19.22 7.73
C LYS A 34 -9.06 18.55 6.82
N ILE A 35 -9.38 19.18 5.69
CA ILE A 35 -10.34 18.62 4.71
C ILE A 35 -9.85 17.25 4.21
N LEU A 36 -8.56 17.12 3.89
CA LEU A 36 -8.01 15.86 3.40
C LEU A 36 -8.03 14.75 4.47
N ARG A 37 -7.69 15.09 5.73
CA ARG A 37 -7.78 14.13 6.85
C ARG A 37 -9.22 13.68 7.09
N GLN A 38 -10.15 14.62 7.11
CA GLN A 38 -11.56 14.32 7.31
C GLN A 38 -12.08 13.40 6.20
N TRP A 39 -11.81 13.73 4.93
CA TRP A 39 -12.18 12.88 3.80
C TRP A 39 -11.57 11.47 3.94
N PHE A 40 -10.31 11.39 4.34
CA PHE A 40 -9.63 10.12 4.50
C PHE A 40 -10.24 9.25 5.61
N GLU A 41 -10.44 9.82 6.81
CA GLU A 41 -10.94 9.11 7.97
C GLU A 41 -12.42 8.72 7.81
N GLU A 42 -13.25 9.64 7.33
CA GLU A 42 -14.71 9.42 7.26
C GLU A 42 -15.14 8.58 6.06
N TYR A 43 -14.46 8.72 4.91
CA TYR A 43 -14.87 8.06 3.67
C TYR A 43 -13.95 6.90 3.34
N VAL A 44 -12.65 7.16 3.18
CA VAL A 44 -11.73 6.13 2.67
C VAL A 44 -11.56 4.98 3.66
N LEU A 45 -11.26 5.27 4.94
CA LEU A 45 -11.10 4.19 5.93
C LEU A 45 -12.39 3.40 6.16
N SER A 46 -13.53 4.10 6.17
CA SER A 46 -14.86 3.49 6.32
C SER A 46 -15.15 2.52 5.18
N GLU A 47 -14.94 2.92 3.92
CA GLU A 47 -15.17 2.03 2.79
C GLU A 47 -14.29 0.78 2.83
N TYR A 48 -13.05 0.88 3.31
CA TYR A 48 -12.10 -0.23 3.34
C TYR A 48 -12.12 -1.02 4.66
N GLN A 49 -13.09 -0.76 5.54
CA GLN A 49 -13.21 -1.48 6.81
C GLN A 49 -13.29 -3.01 6.57
N GLY A 50 -12.52 -3.77 7.35
CA GLY A 50 -12.43 -5.23 7.20
C GLY A 50 -11.68 -5.72 5.96
N ARG A 51 -11.17 -4.81 5.11
CA ARG A 51 -10.35 -5.11 3.92
C ARG A 51 -8.92 -4.58 4.03
N VAL A 52 -8.56 -4.02 5.18
CA VAL A 52 -7.19 -3.61 5.51
C VAL A 52 -6.42 -4.82 6.05
N LEU A 53 -5.33 -5.17 5.37
CA LEU A 53 -4.48 -6.30 5.76
C LEU A 53 -3.38 -5.86 6.71
N ALA A 54 -3.19 -6.61 7.78
CA ALA A 54 -2.11 -6.38 8.73
C ALA A 54 -0.76 -6.81 8.17
N VAL A 55 0.30 -6.07 8.50
CA VAL A 55 1.69 -6.50 8.28
C VAL A 55 2.11 -7.35 9.47
N ASP A 56 2.01 -8.66 9.32
CA ASP A 56 2.40 -9.61 10.36
C ASP A 56 3.86 -10.09 10.20
N ARG A 57 4.27 -11.04 11.05
CA ARG A 57 5.61 -11.61 11.01
C ARG A 57 5.94 -12.30 9.68
N GLN A 58 4.96 -12.92 9.01
CA GLN A 58 5.17 -13.61 7.75
C GLN A 58 5.41 -12.61 6.62
N VAL A 59 4.62 -11.54 6.58
CA VAL A 59 4.80 -10.41 5.67
C VAL A 59 6.17 -9.78 5.88
N ALA A 60 6.55 -9.47 7.13
CA ALA A 60 7.85 -8.87 7.43
C ALA A 60 9.03 -9.74 6.97
N ARG A 61 8.97 -11.06 7.20
CA ARG A 61 10.01 -12.01 6.74
C ARG A 61 10.07 -12.11 5.22
N HIS A 62 8.94 -12.09 4.53
CA HIS A 62 8.92 -12.10 3.07
C HIS A 62 9.49 -10.79 2.50
N CYS A 63 9.09 -9.65 3.06
CA CYS A 63 9.62 -8.34 2.71
C CYS A 63 11.16 -8.29 2.83
N ALA A 64 11.73 -8.83 3.92
CA ALA A 64 13.18 -8.90 4.09
C ALA A 64 13.89 -9.67 2.97
N ARG A 65 13.29 -10.76 2.46
CA ARG A 65 13.87 -11.53 1.35
C ARG A 65 13.88 -10.77 0.03
N LEU A 66 12.88 -9.91 -0.21
CA LEU A 66 12.82 -9.09 -1.43
C LEU A 66 13.94 -8.04 -1.54
N HIS A 67 14.69 -7.79 -0.46
CA HIS A 67 15.81 -6.85 -0.45
C HIS A 67 17.17 -7.51 -0.75
N VAL A 68 17.18 -8.80 -1.11
CA VAL A 68 18.40 -9.56 -1.44
C VAL A 68 18.28 -10.11 -2.87
N PRO A 69 19.31 -9.96 -3.72
CA PRO A 69 20.62 -9.33 -3.44
C PRO A 69 20.57 -7.81 -3.37
N ASP A 70 19.63 -7.19 -4.07
CA ASP A 70 19.54 -5.74 -4.20
C ASP A 70 18.46 -5.13 -3.32
N LYS A 71 18.81 -4.03 -2.66
CA LYS A 71 17.88 -3.30 -1.80
C LYS A 71 16.73 -2.72 -2.63
N ARG A 72 15.51 -3.14 -2.34
CA ARG A 72 14.28 -2.57 -2.92
C ARG A 72 13.67 -1.48 -2.04
N SER A 73 12.66 -0.80 -2.58
CA SER A 73 11.80 0.11 -1.81
C SER A 73 11.09 -0.66 -0.71
N LEU A 74 11.20 -0.19 0.54
CA LEU A 74 10.54 -0.82 1.68
C LEU A 74 9.01 -0.86 1.50
N ASN A 75 8.43 0.23 1.01
CA ASN A 75 6.98 0.34 0.86
C ASN A 75 6.44 -0.62 -0.20
N ASP A 76 7.10 -0.70 -1.36
CA ASP A 76 6.66 -1.58 -2.45
C ASP A 76 6.91 -3.05 -2.08
N SER A 77 8.01 -3.34 -1.38
CA SER A 77 8.31 -4.68 -0.85
C SER A 77 7.29 -5.13 0.21
N LEU A 78 6.80 -4.23 1.06
CA LEU A 78 5.74 -4.55 2.03
C LEU A 78 4.41 -4.84 1.32
N ILE A 79 4.05 -4.04 0.32
CA ILE A 79 2.84 -4.27 -0.50
C ILE A 79 2.92 -5.62 -1.20
N ALA A 80 4.05 -5.92 -1.84
CA ALA A 80 4.27 -7.17 -2.55
C ALA A 80 4.26 -8.37 -1.61
N ALA A 81 4.97 -8.29 -0.49
CA ALA A 81 4.96 -9.33 0.53
C ALA A 81 3.56 -9.59 1.08
N THR A 82 2.77 -8.54 1.32
CA THR A 82 1.39 -8.67 1.80
C THR A 82 0.53 -9.38 0.76
N ALA A 83 0.63 -9.00 -0.51
CA ALA A 83 -0.10 -9.62 -1.60
C ALA A 83 0.29 -11.10 -1.77
N PHE A 84 1.59 -11.41 -1.74
CA PHE A 84 2.11 -12.77 -1.86
C PHE A 84 1.57 -13.68 -0.75
N ILE A 85 1.71 -13.27 0.52
CA ILE A 85 1.28 -14.06 1.67
C ILE A 85 -0.24 -14.32 1.67
N ASN A 86 -1.02 -13.37 1.17
CA ASN A 86 -2.49 -13.49 1.11
C ASN A 86 -3.01 -14.05 -0.24
N GLY A 87 -2.14 -14.41 -1.18
CA GLY A 87 -2.51 -14.94 -2.49
C GLY A 87 -3.32 -13.95 -3.34
N MET A 88 -2.91 -12.67 -3.37
CA MET A 88 -3.64 -11.57 -3.99
C MET A 88 -2.89 -10.94 -5.16
N THR A 89 -3.64 -10.27 -6.04
CA THR A 89 -3.11 -9.48 -7.15
C THR A 89 -2.90 -8.02 -6.73
N VAL A 90 -1.73 -7.45 -7.05
CA VAL A 90 -1.49 -6.01 -6.88
C VAL A 90 -1.99 -5.25 -8.11
N VAL A 91 -2.90 -4.31 -7.88
CA VAL A 91 -3.39 -3.39 -8.92
C VAL A 91 -2.55 -2.11 -8.87
N THR A 92 -1.79 -1.83 -9.91
CA THR A 92 -0.88 -0.67 -9.95
C THR A 92 -0.65 -0.18 -11.37
N ARG A 93 -0.46 1.14 -11.52
CA ARG A 93 0.04 1.73 -12.76
C ARG A 93 1.53 1.46 -12.97
N ASN A 94 2.30 1.42 -11.88
CA ASN A 94 3.74 1.26 -11.91
C ASN A 94 4.12 -0.22 -11.84
N ILE A 95 3.85 -0.98 -12.90
CA ILE A 95 4.21 -2.42 -12.95
C ILE A 95 5.70 -2.62 -12.73
N ALA A 96 6.54 -1.74 -13.29
CA ALA A 96 8.00 -1.83 -13.23
C ALA A 96 8.53 -2.02 -11.79
N ASP A 97 7.98 -1.28 -10.82
CA ASP A 97 8.42 -1.30 -9.41
C ASP A 97 8.22 -2.68 -8.75
N PHE A 98 7.26 -3.46 -9.25
CA PHE A 98 6.88 -4.77 -8.70
C PHE A 98 7.40 -5.95 -9.54
N THR A 99 8.13 -5.67 -10.62
CA THR A 99 8.70 -6.70 -11.48
C THR A 99 9.67 -7.56 -10.67
N HIS A 100 9.61 -8.88 -10.89
CA HIS A 100 10.43 -9.89 -10.21
C HIS A 100 10.15 -10.05 -8.71
N MET A 101 8.94 -9.70 -8.24
CA MET A 101 8.50 -9.96 -6.86
C MET A 101 7.53 -11.15 -6.73
N ASP A 102 7.42 -12.00 -7.77
CA ASP A 102 6.60 -13.23 -7.80
C ASP A 102 5.14 -13.05 -7.36
N ILE A 103 4.54 -11.92 -7.72
CA ILE A 103 3.13 -11.60 -7.43
C ILE A 103 2.35 -11.34 -8.71
N PRO A 104 1.05 -11.68 -8.75
CA PRO A 104 0.19 -11.27 -9.86
C PRO A 104 0.04 -9.74 -9.88
N LEU A 105 0.18 -9.14 -11.07
CA LEU A 105 0.04 -7.70 -11.29
C LEU A 105 -1.10 -7.40 -12.27
N LEU A 106 -1.83 -6.32 -12.02
CA LEU A 106 -2.84 -5.79 -12.92
C LEU A 106 -2.66 -4.28 -13.07
N ASN A 107 -2.48 -3.80 -14.30
CA ASN A 107 -2.53 -2.37 -14.59
C ASN A 107 -3.87 -2.04 -15.25
N PRO A 108 -4.78 -1.34 -14.56
CA PRO A 108 -6.11 -1.03 -15.10
C PRO A 108 -6.07 0.05 -16.20
N TRP A 109 -4.89 0.61 -16.49
CA TRP A 109 -4.66 1.56 -17.58
C TRP A 109 -3.85 0.95 -18.74
N ALA A 110 -3.67 -0.37 -18.79
CA ALA A 110 -2.88 -1.00 -19.86
C ALA A 110 -3.53 -0.88 -21.25
N ASP A 111 -4.87 -0.80 -21.29
CA ASP A 111 -5.66 -0.76 -22.53
C ASP A 111 -6.22 0.64 -22.85
N VAL A 112 -5.76 1.68 -22.14
CA VAL A 112 -6.22 3.08 -22.29
C VAL A 112 -5.17 3.92 -22.99
#